data_AF-A0A0K1JVG0-F1
#
_entry.id   AF-A0A0K1JVG0-F1
#
_cell.length_a   1.000
_cell.length_b   1.000
_cell.length_c   1.000
_cell.angle_alpha   90.00
_cell.angle_beta   90.00
_cell.angle_gamma   90.00
#
_symmetry.space_group_name_H-M   'P 1'
#
loop_
_entity.id
_entity.type
_entity.pdbx_description
1 polymer ?
#
loop_
_entity_poly.entity_id
_entity_poly.type
_entity_poly.pdbx_seq_one_letter_code
_entity_poly.pdbx_strand_id
1 'polypeptide(L)'
;MHLPTRLLTPLILGLPLLLGGCQSTMQRIADCKAGDWRVIGQKDGAAGEKADYAERKQFCEGYDSKAAGADPAAAYTAGWAQGNWDFWFARGATDGRAAKTISSYGQHLASEEVRKKETPPGQPAYEAGWMQGNTDYWNGIGKRKGAEGQPLGVKDESRSQAEAMHIRFDEAGFTAGWQTGNHTFWSDAGFSDARSGVPDRELAVRAAKAKAAGVQVREDAYRAAWNAEIVNYWKNLGTQDATSGKEFTQRKAEANQRGLKVLETEYRQAWEKRLAEYWTQAGHEDGYGKPFMLDQRMANAPRDGVFVITRTRELYTQAWQARNAQYCNPDNAFDFGRRGEPMAIDVCAAPIQNQLKRALVSGRDYEVAAARYNEAVSRADDLAHRLHDGRKRLDRLEREIRSEQERKDRPNNEETAKQDRRRDRERRDLLDYLSDTDQHLHEANRWADRHRREMERLRRDIYLN
;
A
#
# COMPACT_ATOMS: atom_id res chain seq x y z
N MET A 1 15.88 28.45 -31.13
CA MET A 1 16.72 28.98 -30.04
C MET A 1 16.79 27.92 -28.95
N HIS A 2 17.84 27.12 -28.96
CA HIS A 2 18.10 26.06 -27.97
C HIS A 2 19.30 26.48 -27.13
N LEU A 3 19.12 26.61 -25.82
CA LEU A 3 20.21 26.72 -24.85
C LEU A 3 20.61 25.32 -24.37
N PRO A 4 21.91 24.98 -24.28
CA PRO A 4 22.35 23.73 -23.71
C PRO A 4 22.65 23.89 -22.21
N THR A 5 21.96 23.12 -21.38
CA THR A 5 22.27 22.96 -19.95
C THR A 5 23.15 21.72 -19.80
N ARG A 6 24.46 21.92 -19.66
CA ARG A 6 25.40 20.89 -19.19
C ARG A 6 26.31 21.51 -18.13
N LEU A 7 26.72 20.66 -17.20
CA LEU A 7 27.73 20.81 -16.13
C LEU A 7 27.15 21.17 -14.76
N LEU A 8 26.90 20.14 -13.94
CA LEU A 8 27.39 20.02 -12.55
C LEU A 8 26.69 18.86 -11.83
N THR A 9 27.19 17.64 -11.98
CA THR A 9 27.16 16.60 -10.91
C THR A 9 28.00 15.40 -11.34
N PRO A 10 29.22 15.24 -10.79
CA PRO A 10 29.58 13.92 -10.31
C PRO A 10 30.35 14.04 -8.99
N LEU A 11 29.66 14.06 -7.86
CA LEU A 11 30.34 13.90 -6.57
C LEU A 11 29.42 13.34 -5.47
N ILE A 12 28.57 12.36 -5.77
CA ILE A 12 27.83 11.60 -4.75
C ILE A 12 27.80 10.13 -5.16
N LEU A 13 28.97 9.48 -5.14
CA LEU A 13 29.08 8.02 -5.33
C LEU A 13 30.32 7.43 -4.64
N GLY A 14 30.77 8.03 -3.53
CA GLY A 14 31.95 7.57 -2.76
C GLY A 14 31.70 7.23 -1.29
N LEU A 15 30.50 7.49 -0.74
CA LEU A 15 30.22 7.31 0.69
C LEU A 15 29.71 5.92 1.16
N PRO A 16 29.22 4.97 0.34
CA PRO A 16 28.73 3.69 0.88
C PRO A 16 29.83 2.69 1.28
N LEU A 17 31.09 2.89 0.86
CA LEU A 17 32.17 1.91 1.03
C LEU A 17 32.91 2.01 2.37
N LEU A 18 32.73 3.09 3.15
CA LEU A 18 33.44 3.31 4.41
C LEU A 18 32.67 2.83 5.66
N LEU A 19 31.39 2.46 5.54
CA LEU A 19 30.57 2.01 6.66
C LEU A 19 30.63 0.48 6.93
N GLY A 20 31.19 -0.31 6.00
CA GLY A 20 31.27 -1.77 6.15
C GLY A 20 32.28 -2.27 7.20
N GLY A 21 33.31 -1.49 7.52
CA GLY A 21 34.36 -1.88 8.48
C GLY A 21 33.96 -1.82 9.95
N CYS A 22 32.96 -0.99 10.30
CA CYS A 22 32.51 -0.84 11.69
C CYS A 22 31.62 -2.01 12.14
N GLN A 23 30.85 -2.61 11.22
CA GLN A 23 29.92 -3.69 11.55
C GLN A 23 30.64 -5.02 11.85
N SER A 24 31.74 -5.31 11.13
CA SER A 24 32.52 -6.53 11.36
C SER A 24 33.25 -6.52 12.72
N THR A 25 33.79 -5.38 13.13
CA THR A 25 34.50 -5.24 14.41
C THR A 25 33.56 -5.39 15.61
N MET A 26 32.37 -4.78 15.56
CA MET A 26 31.38 -4.92 16.65
C MET A 26 30.90 -6.36 16.79
N GLN A 27 30.68 -7.07 15.68
CA GLN A 27 30.30 -8.48 15.72
C GLN A 27 31.39 -9.34 16.36
N ARG A 28 32.65 -9.10 16.00
CA ARG A 28 33.80 -9.80 16.59
C ARG A 28 33.91 -9.58 18.10
N ILE A 29 33.65 -8.37 18.60
CA ILE A 29 33.62 -8.07 20.04
C ILE A 29 32.48 -8.81 20.73
N ALA A 30 31.28 -8.83 20.13
CA ALA A 30 30.14 -9.56 20.67
C ALA A 30 30.42 -11.07 20.77
N ASP A 31 31.08 -11.64 19.77
CA ASP A 31 31.46 -13.05 19.77
C ASP A 31 32.48 -13.35 20.91
N CYS A 32 33.45 -12.47 21.14
CA CYS A 32 34.39 -12.58 22.27
C CYS A 32 33.69 -12.54 23.64
N LYS A 33 32.69 -11.67 23.81
CA LYS A 33 31.88 -11.59 25.05
C LYS A 33 31.04 -12.85 25.27
N ALA A 34 30.61 -13.50 24.20
CA ALA A 34 29.88 -14.76 24.28
C ALA A 34 30.77 -15.92 24.77
N GLY A 35 32.04 -15.94 24.36
CA GLY A 35 33.07 -16.88 24.84
C GLY A 35 32.96 -18.31 24.29
N ASP A 36 32.11 -18.55 23.28
CA ASP A 36 32.02 -19.85 22.59
C ASP A 36 33.07 -19.94 21.48
N TRP A 37 34.23 -20.47 21.83
CA TRP A 37 35.36 -20.60 20.91
C TRP A 37 35.06 -21.42 19.66
N ARG A 38 34.18 -22.41 19.73
CA ARG A 38 33.78 -23.20 18.56
C ARG A 38 32.96 -22.38 17.59
N VAL A 39 32.00 -21.59 18.09
CA VAL A 39 31.20 -20.68 17.25
C VAL A 39 32.06 -19.55 16.67
N ILE A 40 32.99 -19.00 17.45
CA ILE A 40 33.96 -18.00 16.98
C ILE A 40 34.77 -18.58 15.81
N GLY A 41 35.36 -19.76 15.99
CA GLY A 41 36.11 -20.45 14.95
C GLY A 41 35.28 -20.68 13.69
N GLN A 42 34.05 -21.20 13.83
CA GLN A 42 33.16 -21.42 12.69
C GLN A 42 32.88 -20.14 11.89
N LYS A 43 32.62 -19.02 12.58
CA LYS A 43 32.41 -17.72 11.91
C LYS A 43 33.65 -17.25 11.16
N ASP A 44 34.82 -17.35 11.79
CA ASP A 44 36.09 -16.93 11.17
C ASP A 44 36.42 -17.81 9.94
N GLY A 45 36.23 -19.13 10.06
CA GLY A 45 36.38 -20.05 8.93
C GLY A 45 35.39 -19.77 7.80
N ALA A 46 34.11 -19.51 8.12
CA ALA A 46 33.08 -19.19 7.13
C ALA A 46 33.31 -17.83 6.44
N ALA A 47 34.04 -16.92 7.09
CA ALA A 47 34.51 -15.68 6.50
C ALA A 47 35.76 -15.88 5.62
N GLY A 48 36.35 -17.08 5.58
CA GLY A 48 37.55 -17.41 4.84
C GLY A 48 38.83 -16.92 5.52
N GLU A 49 38.82 -16.61 6.81
CA GLU A 49 40.01 -16.16 7.53
C GLU A 49 40.98 -17.32 7.78
N LYS A 50 42.29 -17.03 7.86
CA LYS A 50 43.31 -18.00 8.30
C LYS A 50 42.98 -18.58 9.69
N ALA A 51 43.40 -19.81 9.93
CA ALA A 51 43.22 -20.50 11.21
C ALA A 51 44.16 -19.94 12.29
N ASP A 52 43.90 -18.73 12.81
CA ASP A 52 44.77 -18.06 13.79
C ASP A 52 44.08 -17.88 15.15
N TYR A 53 44.12 -18.94 15.96
CA TYR A 53 43.60 -18.90 17.32
C TYR A 53 44.34 -17.88 18.19
N ALA A 54 45.66 -17.74 18.02
CA ALA A 54 46.49 -16.88 18.87
C ALA A 54 46.14 -15.40 18.67
N GLU A 55 46.04 -14.96 17.41
CA GLU A 55 45.62 -13.60 17.05
C GLU A 55 44.18 -13.33 17.53
N ARG A 56 43.27 -14.30 17.33
CA ARG A 56 41.88 -14.17 17.77
C ARG A 56 41.75 -14.10 19.28
N LYS A 57 42.52 -14.89 20.01
CA LYS A 57 42.61 -14.86 21.48
C LYS A 57 43.10 -13.51 21.96
N GLN A 58 44.21 -13.01 21.41
CA GLN A 58 44.74 -11.70 21.75
C GLN A 58 43.73 -10.57 21.50
N PHE A 59 42.99 -10.64 20.39
CA PHE A 59 41.90 -9.70 20.13
C PHE A 59 40.81 -9.76 21.22
N CYS A 60 40.40 -10.95 21.64
CA CYS A 60 39.36 -11.12 22.66
C CYS A 60 39.82 -10.77 24.09
N GLU A 61 41.11 -10.84 24.41
CA GLU A 61 41.66 -10.45 25.73
C GLU A 61 41.49 -8.96 26.03
N GLY A 62 41.35 -8.12 24.99
CA GLY A 62 41.09 -6.68 25.12
C GLY A 62 39.64 -6.31 25.44
N TYR A 63 38.75 -7.29 25.55
CA TYR A 63 37.32 -7.10 25.83
C TYR A 63 36.90 -8.09 26.93
N ASP A 64 35.89 -7.75 27.75
CA ASP A 64 35.34 -8.59 28.83
C ASP A 64 34.82 -9.96 28.30
N SER A 65 35.74 -10.86 27.99
CA SER A 65 35.46 -12.20 27.48
C SER A 65 35.23 -13.14 28.65
N LYS A 66 34.21 -13.99 28.54
CA LYS A 66 33.93 -15.02 29.55
C LYS A 66 35.09 -16.03 29.59
N ALA A 67 35.35 -16.59 30.77
CA ALA A 67 36.33 -17.66 30.94
C ALA A 67 36.02 -18.81 29.97
N ALA A 68 37.02 -19.20 29.19
CA ALA A 68 36.91 -20.33 28.27
C ALA A 68 36.67 -21.64 29.02
N GLY A 69 35.88 -22.55 28.42
CA GLY A 69 35.81 -23.94 28.86
C GLY A 69 37.16 -24.68 28.69
N ALA A 70 37.20 -25.97 29.01
CA ALA A 70 38.39 -26.79 28.79
C ALA A 70 38.78 -26.82 27.30
N ASP A 71 40.05 -26.50 27.00
CA ASP A 71 40.68 -26.47 25.67
C ASP A 71 40.01 -25.56 24.60
N PRO A 72 40.06 -24.23 24.77
CA PRO A 72 39.52 -23.28 23.79
C PRO A 72 40.20 -23.33 22.41
N ALA A 73 41.47 -23.75 22.35
CA ALA A 73 42.21 -23.81 21.10
C ALA A 73 41.70 -24.95 20.22
N ALA A 74 41.47 -26.14 20.79
CA ALA A 74 40.86 -27.25 20.07
C ALA A 74 39.42 -26.93 19.65
N ALA A 75 38.63 -26.32 20.54
CA ALA A 75 37.26 -25.91 20.23
C ALA A 75 37.21 -24.91 19.05
N TYR A 76 38.08 -23.90 19.06
CA TYR A 76 38.23 -22.94 17.98
C TYR A 76 38.62 -23.62 16.66
N THR A 77 39.65 -24.46 16.69
CA THR A 77 40.17 -25.13 15.48
C THR A 77 39.11 -26.04 14.84
N ALA A 78 38.36 -26.79 15.65
CA ALA A 78 37.27 -27.63 15.17
C ALA A 78 36.14 -26.80 14.54
N GLY A 79 35.74 -25.70 15.20
CA GLY A 79 34.78 -24.76 14.65
C GLY A 79 35.25 -24.16 13.34
N TRP A 80 36.50 -23.68 13.30
CA TRP A 80 37.12 -23.09 12.12
C TRP A 80 37.17 -24.05 10.93
N ALA A 81 37.50 -25.33 11.16
CA ALA A 81 37.49 -26.33 10.10
C ALA A 81 36.10 -26.49 9.46
N GLN A 82 35.04 -26.50 10.27
CA GLN A 82 33.65 -26.49 9.76
C GLN A 82 33.34 -25.20 9.00
N GLY A 83 33.73 -24.04 9.54
CA GLY A 83 33.54 -22.75 8.88
C GLY A 83 34.22 -22.69 7.52
N ASN A 84 35.48 -23.12 7.42
CA ASN A 84 36.22 -23.13 6.16
C ASN A 84 35.57 -24.10 5.15
N TRP A 85 35.04 -25.23 5.63
CA TRP A 85 34.21 -26.09 4.79
C TRP A 85 32.99 -25.32 4.25
N ASP A 86 32.25 -24.62 5.12
CA ASP A 86 31.05 -23.86 4.76
C ASP A 86 31.36 -22.77 3.72
N PHE A 87 32.50 -22.06 3.89
CA PHE A 87 32.99 -21.05 2.94
C PHE A 87 33.18 -21.63 1.53
N TRP A 88 33.95 -22.71 1.42
CA TRP A 88 34.25 -23.32 0.13
C TRP A 88 33.01 -23.97 -0.49
N PHE A 89 32.18 -24.63 0.30
CA PHE A 89 30.92 -25.21 -0.16
C PHE A 89 29.96 -24.16 -0.70
N ALA A 90 29.77 -23.04 -0.02
CA ALA A 90 28.88 -21.97 -0.48
C ALA A 90 29.33 -21.39 -1.83
N ARG A 91 30.64 -21.24 -2.03
CA ARG A 91 31.23 -20.80 -3.31
C ARG A 91 31.02 -21.82 -4.41
N GLY A 92 31.30 -23.09 -4.11
CA GLY A 92 31.01 -24.21 -5.01
C GLY A 92 29.55 -24.23 -5.44
N ALA A 93 28.62 -24.18 -4.48
CA ALA A 93 27.19 -24.20 -4.74
C ALA A 93 26.72 -23.01 -5.58
N THR A 94 27.31 -21.84 -5.38
CA THR A 94 27.01 -20.66 -6.20
C THR A 94 27.48 -20.85 -7.64
N ASP A 95 28.70 -21.37 -7.84
CA ASP A 95 29.24 -21.61 -9.17
C ASP A 95 28.51 -22.76 -9.90
N GLY A 96 28.13 -23.81 -9.18
CA GLY A 96 27.30 -24.90 -9.71
C GLY A 96 25.94 -24.39 -10.20
N ARG A 97 25.27 -23.56 -9.39
CA ARG A 97 23.99 -22.92 -9.80
C ARG A 97 24.13 -22.00 -11.00
N ALA A 98 25.28 -21.37 -11.14
CA ALA A 98 25.60 -20.48 -12.26
C ALA A 98 26.09 -21.23 -13.51
N ALA A 99 26.05 -22.57 -13.51
CA ALA A 99 26.55 -23.40 -14.61
C ALA A 99 27.99 -23.05 -15.00
N LYS A 100 28.86 -22.83 -14.01
CA LYS A 100 30.30 -22.69 -14.23
C LYS A 100 30.99 -24.05 -14.15
N THR A 101 32.14 -24.16 -14.80
CA THR A 101 32.96 -25.37 -14.75
C THR A 101 33.54 -25.59 -13.35
N ILE A 102 33.75 -26.86 -12.98
CA ILE A 102 34.37 -27.23 -11.69
C ILE A 102 35.80 -26.65 -11.56
N SER A 103 36.46 -26.38 -12.68
CA SER A 103 37.77 -25.71 -12.74
C SER A 103 37.78 -24.27 -12.21
N SER A 104 36.61 -23.66 -11.97
CA SER A 104 36.49 -22.33 -11.34
C SER A 104 37.08 -22.28 -9.92
N TYR A 105 37.27 -23.44 -9.26
CA TYR A 105 38.01 -23.53 -8.00
C TYR A 105 39.38 -22.85 -8.05
N GLY A 106 40.14 -23.05 -9.14
CA GLY A 106 41.45 -22.42 -9.32
C GLY A 106 41.38 -20.90 -9.41
N GLN A 107 40.31 -20.36 -10.00
CA GLN A 107 40.07 -18.91 -10.06
C GLN A 107 39.77 -18.34 -8.67
N HIS A 108 38.99 -19.07 -7.87
CA HIS A 108 38.70 -18.68 -6.48
C HIS A 108 39.94 -18.72 -5.59
N LEU A 109 40.80 -19.72 -5.75
CA LEU A 109 42.08 -19.78 -5.03
C LEU A 109 43.00 -18.60 -5.40
N ALA A 110 43.01 -18.20 -6.67
CA ALA A 110 43.78 -17.05 -7.14
C ALA A 110 43.11 -15.69 -6.82
N SER A 111 41.89 -15.69 -6.27
CA SER A 111 41.14 -14.45 -6.00
C SER A 111 41.82 -13.61 -4.93
N GLU A 112 41.73 -12.28 -5.08
CA GLU A 112 42.30 -11.34 -4.12
C GLU A 112 41.74 -11.53 -2.71
N GLU A 113 40.45 -11.88 -2.60
CA GLU A 113 39.79 -12.17 -1.32
C GLU A 113 40.46 -13.32 -0.57
N VAL A 114 40.66 -14.47 -1.25
CA VAL A 114 41.29 -15.66 -0.66
C VAL A 114 42.75 -15.40 -0.35
N ARG A 115 43.47 -14.71 -1.24
CA ARG A 115 44.89 -14.41 -1.05
C ARG A 115 45.12 -13.43 0.11
N LYS A 116 44.30 -12.39 0.24
CA LYS A 116 44.43 -11.39 1.33
C LYS A 116 44.11 -11.97 2.70
N LYS A 117 43.15 -12.89 2.79
CA LYS A 117 42.76 -13.55 4.03
C LYS A 117 43.58 -14.80 4.36
N GLU A 118 44.48 -15.17 3.45
CA GLU A 118 45.27 -16.41 3.54
C GLU A 118 44.38 -17.65 3.74
N THR A 119 43.22 -17.68 3.07
CA THR A 119 42.22 -18.74 3.25
C THR A 119 42.81 -20.10 2.86
N PRO A 120 42.82 -21.09 3.75
CA PRO A 120 43.31 -22.41 3.43
C PRO A 120 42.44 -23.11 2.36
N PRO A 121 43.04 -23.82 1.39
CA PRO A 121 42.32 -24.47 0.31
C PRO A 121 41.34 -25.54 0.83
N GLY A 122 40.13 -25.59 0.25
CA GLY A 122 39.07 -26.52 0.66
C GLY A 122 38.39 -27.19 -0.54
N GLN A 123 39.18 -27.77 -1.44
CA GLN A 123 38.68 -28.38 -2.68
C GLN A 123 37.54 -29.38 -2.46
N PRO A 124 37.59 -30.34 -1.51
CA PRO A 124 36.49 -31.29 -1.32
C PRO A 124 35.16 -30.61 -0.95
N ALA A 125 35.20 -29.56 -0.13
CA ALA A 125 34.03 -28.80 0.25
C ALA A 125 33.48 -27.99 -0.94
N TYR A 126 34.36 -27.36 -1.71
CA TYR A 126 34.00 -26.67 -2.95
C TYR A 126 33.34 -27.62 -3.95
N GLU A 127 33.92 -28.79 -4.21
CA GLU A 127 33.38 -29.78 -5.15
C GLU A 127 32.03 -30.32 -4.68
N ALA A 128 31.86 -30.59 -3.38
CA ALA A 128 30.58 -30.98 -2.79
C ALA A 128 29.51 -29.89 -2.99
N GLY A 129 29.87 -28.63 -2.75
CA GLY A 129 29.00 -27.49 -3.00
C GLY A 129 28.64 -27.36 -4.47
N TRP A 130 29.63 -27.46 -5.34
CA TRP A 130 29.46 -27.37 -6.78
C TRP A 130 28.53 -28.46 -7.31
N MET A 131 28.65 -29.71 -6.84
CA MET A 131 27.72 -30.77 -7.18
C MET A 131 26.29 -30.43 -6.78
N GLN A 132 26.06 -29.96 -5.55
CA GLN A 132 24.73 -29.53 -5.09
C GLN A 132 24.17 -28.40 -5.96
N GLY A 133 24.98 -27.37 -6.23
CA GLY A 133 24.56 -26.25 -7.06
C GLY A 133 24.25 -26.64 -8.51
N ASN A 134 25.03 -27.57 -9.07
CA ASN A 134 24.81 -28.12 -10.40
C ASN A 134 23.50 -28.94 -10.46
N THR A 135 23.20 -29.72 -9.41
CA THR A 135 21.91 -30.38 -9.25
C THR A 135 20.76 -29.37 -9.24
N ASP A 136 20.89 -28.28 -8.47
CA ASP A 136 19.88 -27.21 -8.44
C ASP A 136 19.68 -26.57 -9.82
N TYR A 137 20.77 -26.31 -10.55
CA TYR A 137 20.73 -25.76 -11.90
C TYR A 137 19.94 -26.65 -12.86
N TRP A 138 20.31 -27.93 -12.94
CA TRP A 138 19.64 -28.89 -13.84
C TRP A 138 18.21 -29.19 -13.40
N ASN A 139 17.93 -29.20 -12.10
CA ASN A 139 16.56 -29.27 -11.58
C ASN A 139 15.72 -28.08 -12.07
N GLY A 140 16.25 -26.86 -12.01
CA GLY A 140 15.59 -25.67 -12.52
C GLY A 140 15.30 -25.74 -14.03
N ILE A 141 16.28 -26.20 -14.82
CA ILE A 141 16.11 -26.42 -16.27
C ILE A 141 15.01 -27.45 -16.53
N GLY A 142 15.11 -28.62 -15.89
CA GLY A 142 14.12 -29.70 -16.01
C GLY A 142 12.72 -29.22 -15.65
N LYS A 143 12.58 -28.49 -14.53
CA LYS A 143 11.30 -27.94 -14.09
C LYS A 143 10.65 -27.02 -15.11
N ARG A 144 11.40 -26.13 -15.75
CA ARG A 144 10.87 -25.27 -16.83
C ARG A 144 10.39 -26.11 -18.02
N LYS A 145 11.23 -27.02 -18.48
CA LYS A 145 10.92 -27.91 -19.61
C LYS A 145 9.69 -28.78 -19.36
N GLY A 146 9.55 -29.31 -18.14
CA GLY A 146 8.38 -30.06 -17.72
C GLY A 146 7.11 -29.19 -17.68
N ALA A 147 7.21 -27.96 -17.16
CA ALA A 147 6.08 -27.02 -17.09
C ALA A 147 5.61 -26.53 -18.46
N GLU A 148 6.52 -26.46 -19.43
CA GLU A 148 6.22 -26.18 -20.84
C GLU A 148 5.57 -27.36 -21.57
N GLY A 149 5.46 -28.53 -20.93
CA GLY A 149 4.93 -29.75 -21.54
C GLY A 149 5.88 -30.36 -22.57
N GLN A 150 7.20 -30.19 -22.43
CA GLN A 150 8.18 -30.86 -23.29
C GLN A 150 8.36 -32.34 -22.88
N PRO A 151 8.60 -33.27 -23.83
CA PRO A 151 8.85 -34.67 -23.51
C PRO A 151 10.15 -34.85 -22.71
N LEU A 152 10.23 -35.88 -21.86
CA LEU A 152 11.44 -36.13 -21.05
C LEU A 152 12.70 -36.36 -21.92
N GLY A 153 12.52 -36.75 -23.19
CA GLY A 153 13.60 -36.91 -24.17
C GLY A 153 14.40 -35.63 -24.43
N VAL A 154 13.87 -34.43 -24.13
CA VAL A 154 14.64 -33.17 -24.26
C VAL A 154 15.84 -33.07 -23.30
N LYS A 155 15.98 -34.05 -22.40
CA LYS A 155 17.19 -34.23 -21.58
C LYS A 155 18.43 -34.48 -22.43
N ASP A 156 18.31 -35.10 -23.61
CA ASP A 156 19.48 -35.42 -24.46
C ASP A 156 20.02 -34.16 -25.17
N GLU A 157 19.13 -33.23 -25.53
CA GLU A 157 19.51 -31.88 -25.98
C GLU A 157 20.23 -31.12 -24.84
N SER A 158 19.69 -31.22 -23.62
CA SER A 158 20.27 -30.58 -22.43
C SER A 158 21.65 -31.17 -22.09
N ARG A 159 21.84 -32.47 -22.27
CA ARG A 159 23.13 -33.15 -22.14
C ARG A 159 24.13 -32.65 -23.19
N SER A 160 23.71 -32.56 -24.44
CA SER A 160 24.54 -32.04 -25.54
C SER A 160 24.94 -30.58 -25.30
N GLN A 161 24.02 -29.76 -24.77
CA GLN A 161 24.31 -28.38 -24.39
C GLN A 161 25.30 -28.30 -23.21
N ALA A 162 25.17 -29.20 -22.23
CA ALA A 162 26.11 -29.29 -21.11
C ALA A 162 27.55 -29.57 -21.58
N GLU A 163 27.69 -30.51 -22.53
CA GLU A 163 28.97 -30.85 -23.15
C GLU A 163 29.57 -29.65 -23.89
N ALA A 164 28.77 -28.92 -24.68
CA ALA A 164 29.20 -27.70 -25.38
C ALA A 164 29.63 -26.57 -24.43
N MET A 165 29.02 -26.50 -23.24
CA MET A 165 29.38 -25.54 -22.18
C MET A 165 30.49 -26.05 -21.26
N HIS A 166 30.99 -27.26 -21.47
CA HIS A 166 31.97 -27.93 -20.62
C HIS A 166 31.54 -28.03 -19.13
N ILE A 167 30.23 -28.17 -18.87
CA ILE A 167 29.67 -28.39 -17.54
C ILE A 167 29.16 -29.83 -17.39
N ARG A 168 29.13 -30.34 -16.16
CA ARG A 168 28.61 -31.69 -15.89
C ARG A 168 27.09 -31.69 -15.99
N PHE A 169 26.54 -32.53 -16.86
CA PHE A 169 25.12 -32.81 -16.86
C PHE A 169 24.72 -33.63 -15.61
N ASP A 170 23.74 -33.14 -14.85
CA ASP A 170 23.10 -33.91 -13.77
C ASP A 170 21.73 -34.41 -14.22
N GLU A 171 21.68 -35.66 -14.67
CA GLU A 171 20.47 -36.30 -15.15
C GLU A 171 19.41 -36.51 -14.07
N ALA A 172 19.83 -36.80 -12.83
CA ALA A 172 18.92 -37.01 -11.71
C ALA A 172 18.27 -35.68 -11.30
N GLY A 173 19.08 -34.62 -11.18
CA GLY A 173 18.60 -33.26 -10.96
C GLY A 173 17.61 -32.83 -12.03
N PHE A 174 17.99 -32.98 -13.31
CA PHE A 174 17.12 -32.66 -14.46
C PHE A 174 15.79 -33.41 -14.40
N THR A 175 15.81 -34.73 -14.21
CA THR A 175 14.61 -35.57 -14.26
C THR A 175 13.68 -35.28 -13.09
N ALA A 176 14.21 -35.07 -11.88
CA ALA A 176 13.41 -34.66 -10.71
C ALA A 176 12.75 -33.29 -10.93
N GLY A 177 13.49 -32.34 -11.50
CA GLY A 177 12.96 -31.05 -11.90
C GLY A 177 11.84 -31.19 -12.92
N TRP A 178 12.08 -31.97 -13.98
CA TRP A 178 11.12 -32.23 -15.04
C TRP A 178 9.84 -32.87 -14.53
N GLN A 179 9.92 -33.85 -13.64
CA GLN A 179 8.74 -34.48 -13.03
C GLN A 179 7.89 -33.47 -12.24
N THR A 180 8.53 -32.52 -11.55
CA THR A 180 7.87 -31.42 -10.83
C THR A 180 7.21 -30.47 -11.82
N GLY A 181 7.93 -30.05 -12.87
CA GLY A 181 7.39 -29.19 -13.91
C GLY A 181 6.21 -29.81 -14.65
N ASN A 182 6.32 -31.09 -15.01
CA ASN A 182 5.26 -31.83 -15.68
C ASN A 182 4.00 -31.97 -14.81
N HIS A 183 4.17 -32.12 -13.48
CA HIS A 183 3.03 -32.04 -12.56
C HIS A 183 2.33 -30.68 -12.67
N THR A 184 3.09 -29.57 -12.64
CA THR A 184 2.55 -28.21 -12.83
C THR A 184 1.83 -28.06 -14.17
N PHE A 185 2.41 -28.50 -15.28
CA PHE A 185 1.79 -28.46 -16.60
C PHE A 185 0.38 -29.10 -16.61
N TRP A 186 0.25 -30.28 -16.02
CA TRP A 186 -1.03 -30.99 -15.96
C TRP A 186 -2.01 -30.35 -14.97
N SER A 187 -1.54 -29.85 -13.83
CA SER A 187 -2.38 -29.09 -12.89
C SER A 187 -2.92 -27.80 -13.52
N ASP A 188 -2.08 -27.04 -14.22
CA ASP A 188 -2.48 -25.80 -14.91
C ASP A 188 -3.49 -26.09 -16.02
N ALA A 189 -3.30 -27.18 -16.77
CA ALA A 189 -4.27 -27.63 -17.76
C ALA A 189 -5.63 -27.98 -17.11
N GLY A 190 -5.62 -28.76 -16.03
CA GLY A 190 -6.85 -29.13 -15.31
C GLY A 190 -7.58 -27.92 -14.73
N PHE A 191 -6.83 -26.99 -14.14
CA PHE A 191 -7.34 -25.72 -13.65
C PHE A 191 -8.00 -24.89 -14.77
N SER A 192 -7.28 -24.66 -15.88
CA SER A 192 -7.76 -23.87 -17.01
C SER A 192 -9.01 -24.47 -17.65
N ASP A 193 -9.01 -25.79 -17.83
CA ASP A 193 -10.13 -26.52 -18.44
C ASP A 193 -11.37 -26.42 -17.53
N ALA A 194 -11.24 -26.65 -16.21
CA ALA A 194 -12.33 -26.47 -15.26
C ALA A 194 -12.87 -25.04 -15.22
N ARG A 195 -11.98 -24.04 -15.19
CA ARG A 195 -12.34 -22.61 -15.19
C ARG A 195 -13.12 -22.20 -16.43
N SER A 196 -12.89 -22.87 -17.56
CA SER A 196 -13.57 -22.64 -18.84
C SER A 196 -14.83 -23.53 -19.02
N GLY A 197 -15.18 -24.33 -18.01
CA GLY A 197 -16.29 -25.27 -18.06
C GLY A 197 -16.06 -26.44 -19.03
N VAL A 198 -14.80 -26.75 -19.35
CA VAL A 198 -14.43 -27.90 -20.18
C VAL A 198 -14.57 -29.18 -19.34
N PRO A 199 -15.29 -30.19 -19.85
CA PRO A 199 -15.57 -31.42 -19.09
C PRO A 199 -14.33 -32.30 -18.95
N ASP A 200 -14.23 -33.08 -17.84
CA ASP A 200 -13.11 -33.99 -17.58
C ASP A 200 -12.86 -35.01 -18.70
N ARG A 201 -13.90 -35.35 -19.50
CA ARG A 201 -13.74 -36.27 -20.65
C ARG A 201 -12.72 -35.78 -21.69
N GLU A 202 -12.47 -34.46 -21.78
CA GLU A 202 -11.44 -33.91 -22.68
C GLU A 202 -10.01 -34.26 -22.24
N LEU A 203 -9.82 -34.71 -20.99
CA LEU A 203 -8.55 -35.26 -20.52
C LEU A 203 -8.08 -36.40 -21.43
N ALA A 204 -8.98 -37.27 -21.89
CA ALA A 204 -8.61 -38.39 -22.75
C ALA A 204 -8.00 -37.92 -24.08
N VAL A 205 -8.58 -36.87 -24.67
CA VAL A 205 -8.09 -36.25 -25.92
C VAL A 205 -6.73 -35.60 -25.69
N ARG A 206 -6.60 -34.83 -24.60
CA ARG A 206 -5.35 -34.16 -24.23
C ARG A 206 -4.24 -35.17 -23.92
N ALA A 207 -4.56 -36.24 -23.18
CA ALA A 207 -3.65 -37.34 -22.85
C ALA A 207 -3.18 -38.08 -24.10
N ALA A 208 -4.06 -38.33 -25.08
CA ALA A 208 -3.68 -38.93 -26.35
C ALA A 208 -2.69 -38.04 -27.13
N LYS A 209 -2.96 -36.73 -27.21
CA LYS A 209 -2.06 -35.76 -27.86
C LYS A 209 -0.70 -35.68 -27.15
N ALA A 210 -0.70 -35.65 -25.82
CA ALA A 210 0.52 -35.62 -25.00
C ALA A 210 1.36 -36.90 -25.20
N LYS A 211 0.72 -38.08 -25.18
CA LYS A 211 1.38 -39.36 -25.46
C LYS A 211 2.00 -39.39 -26.86
N ALA A 212 1.29 -38.90 -27.87
CA ALA A 212 1.80 -38.79 -29.24
C ALA A 212 3.02 -37.85 -29.35
N ALA A 213 3.08 -36.83 -28.50
CA ALA A 213 4.22 -35.91 -28.39
C ALA A 213 5.34 -36.40 -27.44
N GLY A 214 5.22 -37.61 -26.86
CA GLY A 214 6.20 -38.16 -25.90
C GLY A 214 6.15 -37.54 -24.50
N VAL A 215 5.11 -36.78 -24.17
CA VAL A 215 4.93 -36.13 -22.86
C VAL A 215 4.27 -37.11 -21.90
N GLN A 216 4.85 -37.29 -20.70
CA GLN A 216 4.27 -38.17 -19.69
C GLN A 216 2.98 -37.57 -19.14
N VAL A 217 1.90 -38.34 -19.17
CA VAL A 217 0.59 -37.92 -18.66
C VAL A 217 0.56 -37.99 -17.13
N ARG A 218 0.05 -36.94 -16.47
CA ARG A 218 -0.21 -36.88 -15.03
C ARG A 218 -1.70 -36.63 -14.78
N GLU A 219 -2.49 -37.70 -14.89
CA GLU A 219 -3.95 -37.62 -14.73
C GLU A 219 -4.35 -37.22 -13.30
N ASP A 220 -3.57 -37.64 -12.30
CA ASP A 220 -3.72 -37.28 -10.89
C ASP A 220 -3.64 -35.76 -10.69
N ALA A 221 -2.59 -35.14 -11.24
CA ALA A 221 -2.33 -33.70 -11.14
C ALA A 221 -3.44 -32.88 -11.82
N TYR A 222 -3.84 -33.31 -13.03
CA TYR A 222 -4.92 -32.70 -13.79
C TYR A 222 -6.25 -32.77 -13.03
N ARG A 223 -6.68 -33.97 -12.62
CA ARG A 223 -7.98 -34.18 -11.97
C ARG A 223 -8.06 -33.51 -10.61
N ALA A 224 -6.96 -33.48 -9.85
CA ALA A 224 -6.93 -32.75 -8.59
C ALA A 224 -7.21 -31.26 -8.80
N ALA A 225 -6.50 -30.62 -9.74
CA ALA A 225 -6.71 -29.20 -10.06
C ALA A 225 -8.09 -28.93 -10.68
N TRP A 226 -8.55 -29.80 -11.58
CA TRP A 226 -9.86 -29.68 -12.23
C TRP A 226 -11.01 -29.76 -11.21
N ASN A 227 -10.97 -30.75 -10.31
CA ASN A 227 -12.00 -30.92 -9.27
C ASN A 227 -12.02 -29.75 -8.28
N ALA A 228 -10.86 -29.14 -8.00
CA ALA A 228 -10.79 -27.96 -7.15
C ALA A 228 -11.42 -26.73 -7.83
N GLU A 229 -11.10 -26.48 -9.11
CA GLU A 229 -11.51 -25.25 -9.79
C GLU A 229 -12.93 -25.32 -10.37
N ILE A 230 -13.48 -26.50 -10.66
CA ILE A 230 -14.84 -26.62 -11.19
C ILE A 230 -15.89 -26.08 -10.21
N VAL A 231 -15.60 -26.12 -8.91
CA VAL A 231 -16.40 -25.46 -7.86
C VAL A 231 -16.48 -23.96 -8.09
N ASN A 232 -15.36 -23.31 -8.40
CA ASN A 232 -15.29 -21.87 -8.65
C ASN A 232 -15.98 -21.49 -9.96
N TYR A 233 -15.87 -22.32 -11.00
CA TYR A 233 -16.65 -22.14 -12.23
C TYR A 233 -18.15 -22.03 -11.93
N TRP A 234 -18.72 -22.97 -11.16
CA TRP A 234 -20.15 -22.94 -10.83
C TRP A 234 -20.54 -21.76 -9.93
N LYS A 235 -19.69 -21.37 -8.97
CA LYS A 235 -19.92 -20.17 -8.15
C LYS A 235 -19.94 -18.89 -9.00
N ASN A 236 -18.98 -18.75 -9.92
CA ASN A 236 -18.90 -17.60 -10.82
C ASN A 236 -20.11 -17.55 -11.75
N LEU A 237 -20.53 -18.70 -12.28
CA LEU A 237 -21.72 -18.81 -13.12
C LEU A 237 -22.98 -18.41 -12.34
N GLY A 238 -23.14 -18.88 -11.11
CA GLY A 238 -24.27 -18.50 -10.24
C GLY A 238 -24.31 -17.00 -9.95
N THR A 239 -23.14 -16.40 -9.69
CA THR A 239 -23.01 -14.96 -9.48
C THR A 239 -23.37 -14.16 -10.74
N GLN A 240 -22.90 -14.60 -11.91
CA GLN A 240 -23.21 -13.93 -13.17
C GLN A 240 -24.70 -14.02 -13.51
N ASP A 241 -25.26 -15.22 -13.40
CA ASP A 241 -26.63 -15.52 -13.81
C ASP A 241 -27.68 -14.86 -12.91
N ALA A 242 -27.34 -14.58 -11.64
CA ALA A 242 -28.18 -13.86 -10.69
C ALA A 242 -28.69 -12.51 -11.22
N THR A 243 -27.92 -11.85 -12.08
CA THR A 243 -28.27 -10.55 -12.68
C THR A 243 -28.28 -10.57 -14.20
N SER A 244 -28.42 -11.75 -14.83
CA SER A 244 -28.49 -11.88 -16.29
C SER A 244 -29.74 -12.60 -16.78
N GLY A 245 -30.70 -12.92 -15.91
CA GLY A 245 -31.94 -13.61 -16.25
C GLY A 245 -31.80 -15.08 -16.63
N LYS A 246 -30.63 -15.70 -16.39
CA LYS A 246 -30.42 -17.13 -16.67
C LYS A 246 -30.75 -17.97 -15.44
N GLU A 247 -31.46 -19.07 -15.65
CA GLU A 247 -31.84 -20.00 -14.59
C GLU A 247 -30.96 -21.24 -14.57
N PHE A 248 -30.87 -21.86 -13.38
CA PHE A 248 -30.13 -23.10 -13.19
C PHE A 248 -30.58 -24.23 -14.13
N THR A 249 -31.87 -24.34 -14.45
CA THR A 249 -32.40 -25.38 -15.35
C THR A 249 -31.76 -25.32 -16.73
N GLN A 250 -31.54 -24.12 -17.27
CA GLN A 250 -30.85 -23.92 -18.54
C GLN A 250 -29.38 -24.32 -18.44
N ARG A 251 -28.68 -23.87 -17.38
CA ARG A 251 -27.27 -24.23 -17.14
C ARG A 251 -27.05 -25.72 -16.92
N LYS A 252 -27.98 -26.39 -16.24
CA LYS A 252 -27.96 -27.84 -16.04
C LYS A 252 -28.11 -28.57 -17.38
N ALA A 253 -29.01 -28.11 -18.25
CA ALA A 253 -29.16 -28.68 -19.59
C ALA A 253 -27.87 -28.48 -20.43
N GLU A 254 -27.30 -27.27 -20.45
CA GLU A 254 -26.04 -26.95 -21.14
C GLU A 254 -24.88 -27.83 -20.62
N ALA A 255 -24.77 -27.98 -19.29
CA ALA A 255 -23.74 -28.80 -18.65
C ALA A 255 -23.91 -30.29 -19.00
N ASN A 256 -25.14 -30.81 -18.95
CA ASN A 256 -25.43 -32.21 -19.30
C ASN A 256 -25.11 -32.50 -20.78
N GLN A 257 -25.46 -31.61 -21.70
CA GLN A 257 -25.12 -31.74 -23.13
C GLN A 257 -23.60 -31.82 -23.36
N ARG A 258 -22.83 -31.08 -22.55
CA ARG A 258 -21.36 -31.08 -22.60
C ARG A 258 -20.73 -32.22 -21.79
N GLY A 259 -21.49 -32.95 -20.98
CA GLY A 259 -20.93 -33.92 -20.03
C GLY A 259 -20.13 -33.28 -18.89
N LEU A 260 -20.47 -32.04 -18.51
CA LEU A 260 -19.83 -31.31 -17.42
C LEU A 260 -20.46 -31.72 -16.08
N LYS A 261 -19.64 -31.94 -15.05
CA LYS A 261 -20.12 -32.20 -13.69
C LYS A 261 -20.95 -31.02 -13.19
N VAL A 262 -22.18 -31.30 -12.74
CA VAL A 262 -23.10 -30.28 -12.22
C VAL A 262 -22.91 -30.12 -10.71
N LEU A 263 -22.66 -28.89 -10.26
CA LEU A 263 -22.53 -28.51 -8.86
C LEU A 263 -23.63 -27.52 -8.49
N GLU A 264 -24.83 -28.07 -8.25
CA GLU A 264 -26.05 -27.29 -8.01
C GLU A 264 -25.98 -26.46 -6.73
N THR A 265 -25.46 -27.04 -5.65
CA THR A 265 -25.37 -26.38 -4.34
C THR A 265 -24.49 -25.15 -4.41
N GLU A 266 -23.30 -25.27 -5.01
CA GLU A 266 -22.31 -24.22 -5.18
C GLU A 266 -22.86 -23.08 -6.05
N TYR A 267 -23.55 -23.44 -7.15
CA TYR A 267 -24.22 -22.49 -8.02
C TYR A 267 -25.32 -21.72 -7.28
N ARG A 268 -26.25 -22.43 -6.63
CA ARG A 268 -27.40 -21.82 -5.95
C ARG A 268 -26.97 -20.92 -4.80
N GLN A 269 -26.00 -21.34 -3.99
CA GLN A 269 -25.48 -20.51 -2.90
C GLN A 269 -24.87 -19.20 -3.42
N ALA A 270 -24.06 -19.26 -4.49
CA ALA A 270 -23.48 -18.05 -5.08
C ALA A 270 -24.54 -17.14 -5.72
N TRP A 271 -25.52 -17.74 -6.40
CA TRP A 271 -26.65 -17.05 -7.01
C TRP A 271 -27.51 -16.33 -5.96
N GLU A 272 -27.92 -17.03 -4.89
CA GLU A 272 -28.73 -16.46 -3.80
C GLU A 272 -27.97 -15.35 -3.08
N LYS A 273 -26.67 -15.55 -2.81
CA LYS A 273 -25.81 -14.53 -2.20
C LYS A 273 -25.76 -13.27 -3.06
N ARG A 274 -25.53 -13.40 -4.37
CA ARG A 274 -25.45 -12.24 -5.27
C ARG A 274 -26.77 -11.50 -5.38
N LEU A 275 -27.90 -12.21 -5.40
CA LEU A 275 -29.23 -11.58 -5.35
C LEU A 275 -29.47 -10.85 -4.05
N ALA A 276 -29.06 -11.43 -2.91
CA ALA A 276 -29.17 -10.76 -1.63
C ALA A 276 -28.38 -9.44 -1.61
N GLU A 277 -27.16 -9.44 -2.15
CA GLU A 277 -26.34 -8.24 -2.33
C GLU A 277 -27.01 -7.21 -3.25
N TYR A 278 -27.57 -7.66 -4.38
CA TYR A 278 -28.29 -6.78 -5.31
C TYR A 278 -29.46 -6.08 -4.62
N TRP A 279 -30.34 -6.82 -3.93
CA TRP A 279 -31.52 -6.24 -3.29
C TRP A 279 -31.17 -5.31 -2.13
N THR A 280 -30.10 -5.63 -1.40
CA THR A 280 -29.52 -4.74 -0.37
C THR A 280 -29.02 -3.43 -1.00
N GLN A 281 -28.26 -3.53 -2.10
CA GLN A 281 -27.74 -2.36 -2.83
C GLN A 281 -28.88 -1.50 -3.39
N ALA A 282 -29.89 -2.11 -4.01
CA ALA A 282 -31.06 -1.40 -4.52
C ALA A 282 -31.80 -0.63 -3.41
N GLY A 283 -31.95 -1.25 -2.23
CA GLY A 283 -32.53 -0.59 -1.06
C GLY A 283 -31.69 0.59 -0.60
N HIS A 284 -30.36 0.43 -0.55
CA HIS A 284 -29.45 1.53 -0.20
C HIS A 284 -29.50 2.69 -1.22
N GLU A 285 -29.53 2.41 -2.51
CA GLU A 285 -29.60 3.44 -3.56
C GLU A 285 -30.92 4.23 -3.54
N ASP A 286 -32.01 3.58 -3.17
CA ASP A 286 -33.32 4.22 -3.06
C ASP A 286 -33.55 4.90 -1.70
N GLY A 287 -32.91 4.40 -0.63
CA GLY A 287 -33.11 4.94 0.70
C GLY A 287 -32.64 6.40 0.86
N TYR A 288 -31.78 6.88 -0.04
CA TYR A 288 -31.29 8.26 0.01
C TYR A 288 -32.14 9.20 -0.87
N GLY A 289 -33.15 9.81 -0.27
CA GLY A 289 -33.94 10.87 -0.91
C GLY A 289 -34.93 10.43 -1.99
N LYS A 290 -35.15 9.12 -2.16
CA LYS A 290 -36.20 8.59 -3.05
C LYS A 290 -37.30 7.90 -2.25
N PRO A 291 -38.52 7.79 -2.79
CA PRO A 291 -39.60 7.02 -2.17
C PRO A 291 -39.22 5.54 -2.04
N PHE A 292 -40.02 4.80 -1.27
CA PHE A 292 -39.89 3.35 -1.17
C PHE A 292 -40.40 2.68 -2.46
N MET A 293 -39.51 2.06 -3.24
CA MET A 293 -39.78 1.61 -4.62
C MET A 293 -39.80 0.08 -4.78
N LEU A 294 -39.92 -0.67 -3.68
CA LEU A 294 -39.79 -2.14 -3.70
C LEU A 294 -40.72 -2.80 -4.72
N ASP A 295 -42.02 -2.48 -4.68
CA ASP A 295 -43.01 -3.15 -5.54
C ASP A 295 -42.75 -2.84 -7.03
N GLN A 296 -42.33 -1.62 -7.35
CA GLN A 296 -41.92 -1.25 -8.71
C GLN A 296 -40.67 -2.02 -9.16
N ARG A 297 -39.66 -2.15 -8.29
CA ARG A 297 -38.46 -2.94 -8.62
C ARG A 297 -38.76 -4.42 -8.79
N MET A 298 -39.60 -5.00 -7.93
CA MET A 298 -40.04 -6.39 -8.07
C MET A 298 -40.81 -6.61 -9.37
N ALA A 299 -41.67 -5.66 -9.77
CA ALA A 299 -42.39 -5.73 -11.04
C ALA A 299 -41.47 -5.62 -12.28
N ASN A 300 -40.39 -4.84 -12.19
CA ASN A 300 -39.42 -4.68 -13.28
C ASN A 300 -38.29 -5.71 -13.29
N ALA A 301 -38.09 -6.46 -12.19
CA ALA A 301 -36.98 -7.40 -12.05
C ALA A 301 -36.79 -8.36 -13.25
N PRO A 302 -37.86 -8.97 -13.83
CA PRO A 302 -37.70 -9.83 -15.01
C PRO A 302 -37.17 -9.09 -16.24
N ARG A 303 -37.55 -7.81 -16.42
CA ARG A 303 -37.06 -6.95 -17.53
C ARG A 303 -35.59 -6.58 -17.32
N ASP A 304 -35.19 -6.42 -16.07
CA ASP A 304 -33.83 -6.07 -15.67
C ASP A 304 -32.92 -7.31 -15.56
N GLY A 305 -33.44 -8.52 -15.83
CA GLY A 305 -32.68 -9.77 -15.74
C GLY A 305 -32.34 -10.18 -14.30
N VAL A 306 -33.11 -9.72 -13.32
CA VAL A 306 -32.91 -10.01 -11.89
C VAL A 306 -34.07 -10.85 -11.36
N PHE A 307 -33.76 -11.73 -10.41
CA PHE A 307 -34.74 -12.59 -9.77
C PHE A 307 -35.16 -12.08 -8.38
N VAL A 308 -36.42 -12.30 -8.05
CA VAL A 308 -36.97 -12.07 -6.71
C VAL A 308 -36.77 -13.33 -5.88
N ILE A 309 -36.06 -13.21 -4.76
CA ILE A 309 -35.88 -14.28 -3.76
C ILE A 309 -36.81 -14.06 -2.55
N THR A 310 -37.00 -15.10 -1.73
CA THR A 310 -37.85 -15.04 -0.52
C THR A 310 -37.48 -13.89 0.43
N ARG A 311 -36.18 -13.59 0.56
CA ARG A 311 -35.66 -12.53 1.43
C ARG A 311 -35.62 -11.13 0.80
N THR A 312 -36.08 -10.97 -0.45
CA THR A 312 -36.02 -9.69 -1.19
C THR A 312 -36.62 -8.53 -0.40
N ARG A 313 -37.83 -8.72 0.14
CA ARG A 313 -38.56 -7.70 0.89
C ARG A 313 -37.82 -7.29 2.16
N GLU A 314 -37.30 -8.26 2.92
CA GLU A 314 -36.52 -8.04 4.14
C GLU A 314 -35.26 -7.23 3.84
N LEU A 315 -34.43 -7.71 2.90
CA LEU A 315 -33.13 -7.11 2.56
C LEU A 315 -33.27 -5.68 2.03
N TYR A 316 -34.17 -5.47 1.08
CA TYR A 316 -34.42 -4.15 0.52
C TYR A 316 -34.95 -3.19 1.59
N THR A 317 -35.93 -3.62 2.39
CA THR A 317 -36.56 -2.77 3.41
C THR A 317 -35.56 -2.35 4.48
N GLN A 318 -34.76 -3.28 4.98
CA GLN A 318 -33.74 -3.00 5.97
C GLN A 318 -32.69 -2.01 5.43
N ALA A 319 -32.20 -2.23 4.21
CA ALA A 319 -31.21 -1.36 3.58
C ALA A 319 -31.77 0.05 3.29
N TRP A 320 -33.01 0.11 2.78
CA TRP A 320 -33.70 1.36 2.52
C TRP A 320 -33.92 2.15 3.81
N GLN A 321 -34.44 1.53 4.87
CA GLN A 321 -34.68 2.18 6.16
C GLN A 321 -33.39 2.70 6.79
N ALA A 322 -32.33 1.89 6.79
CA ALA A 322 -31.03 2.29 7.32
C ALA A 322 -30.47 3.52 6.59
N ARG A 323 -30.59 3.56 5.26
CA ARG A 323 -30.11 4.69 4.46
C ARG A 323 -31.04 5.91 4.56
N ASN A 324 -32.35 5.69 4.62
CA ASN A 324 -33.33 6.76 4.78
C ASN A 324 -33.22 7.43 6.14
N ALA A 325 -32.88 6.71 7.22
CA ALA A 325 -32.59 7.30 8.51
C ALA A 325 -31.38 8.26 8.47
N GLN A 326 -30.37 7.98 7.65
CA GLN A 326 -29.24 8.90 7.44
C GLN A 326 -29.66 10.16 6.66
N TYR A 327 -30.54 9.99 5.67
CA TYR A 327 -31.06 11.10 4.88
C TYR A 327 -32.01 11.99 5.71
N CYS A 328 -32.97 11.37 6.42
CA CYS A 328 -34.01 11.99 7.23
C CYS A 328 -33.50 12.37 8.64
N ASN A 329 -32.41 13.12 8.69
CA ASN A 329 -31.82 13.64 9.91
C ASN A 329 -31.90 15.19 9.91
N PRO A 330 -32.30 15.84 11.03
CA PRO A 330 -32.26 17.30 11.18
C PRO A 330 -30.93 17.94 10.76
N ASP A 331 -29.80 17.30 11.07
CA ASP A 331 -28.47 17.77 10.67
C ASP A 331 -28.31 17.84 9.16
N ASN A 332 -28.71 16.77 8.47
CA ASN A 332 -28.64 16.72 7.02
C ASN A 332 -29.60 17.75 6.40
N ALA A 333 -30.83 17.86 6.92
CA ALA A 333 -31.79 18.87 6.46
C ALA A 333 -31.26 20.31 6.61
N PHE A 334 -30.59 20.61 7.73
CA PHE A 334 -29.92 21.89 7.95
C PHE A 334 -28.82 22.14 6.91
N ASP A 335 -28.00 21.14 6.60
CA ASP A 335 -26.95 21.25 5.59
C ASP A 335 -27.49 21.44 4.16
N PHE A 336 -28.58 20.74 3.79
CA PHE A 336 -29.31 21.04 2.55
C PHE A 336 -29.76 22.50 2.51
N GLY A 337 -30.26 23.02 3.64
CA GLY A 337 -30.69 24.39 3.80
C GLY A 337 -29.55 25.39 3.56
N ARG A 338 -28.38 25.15 4.17
CA ARG A 338 -27.18 25.97 3.99
C ARG A 338 -26.70 26.01 2.54
N ARG A 339 -26.79 24.89 1.83
CA ARG A 339 -26.44 24.82 0.39
C ARG A 339 -27.51 25.42 -0.53
N GLY A 340 -28.67 25.81 0.00
CA GLY A 340 -29.81 26.28 -0.80
C GLY A 340 -30.47 25.15 -1.60
N GLU A 341 -30.17 23.90 -1.31
CA GLU A 341 -30.71 22.74 -2.03
C GLU A 341 -32.09 22.35 -1.45
N PRO A 342 -33.03 21.88 -2.28
CA PRO A 342 -34.26 21.29 -1.79
C PRO A 342 -33.98 19.90 -1.20
N MET A 343 -34.68 19.56 -0.12
CA MET A 343 -34.72 18.22 0.44
C MET A 343 -36.12 17.63 0.22
N ALA A 344 -36.20 16.42 -0.33
CA ALA A 344 -37.45 15.65 -0.40
C ALA A 344 -37.85 15.20 1.02
N ILE A 345 -38.61 16.00 1.73
CA ILE A 345 -39.01 15.73 3.13
C ILE A 345 -40.20 14.75 3.19
N ASP A 346 -40.99 14.68 2.13
CA ASP A 346 -42.13 13.78 1.97
C ASP A 346 -41.75 12.30 2.01
N VAL A 347 -40.51 11.95 1.65
CA VAL A 347 -40.00 10.57 1.76
C VAL A 347 -39.64 10.16 3.19
N CYS A 348 -39.63 11.10 4.14
CA CYS A 348 -39.34 10.86 5.55
C CYS A 348 -40.62 10.54 6.35
N ALA A 349 -40.48 9.84 7.47
CA ALA A 349 -41.60 9.51 8.34
C ALA A 349 -42.35 10.77 8.81
N ALA A 350 -43.69 10.74 8.77
CA ALA A 350 -44.53 11.90 9.08
C ALA A 350 -44.18 12.63 10.39
N PRO A 351 -43.85 11.95 11.52
CA PRO A 351 -43.54 12.63 12.78
C PRO A 351 -42.31 13.55 12.71
N ILE A 352 -41.31 13.26 11.88
CA ILE A 352 -40.06 14.05 11.80
C ILE A 352 -40.14 15.16 10.74
N GLN A 353 -41.11 15.10 9.81
CA GLN A 353 -41.16 16.03 8.67
C GLN A 353 -41.19 17.50 9.08
N ASN A 354 -41.95 17.87 10.12
CA ASN A 354 -42.02 19.25 10.59
C ASN A 354 -40.66 19.72 11.17
N GLN A 355 -39.97 18.84 11.90
CA GLN A 355 -38.62 19.12 12.40
C GLN A 355 -37.63 19.32 11.24
N LEU A 356 -37.67 18.46 10.22
CA LEU A 356 -36.81 18.61 9.04
C LEU A 356 -37.09 19.90 8.26
N LYS A 357 -38.37 20.30 8.11
CA LYS A 357 -38.75 21.58 7.48
C LYS A 357 -38.13 22.76 8.24
N ARG A 358 -38.22 22.75 9.58
CA ARG A 358 -37.60 23.79 10.41
C ARG A 358 -36.08 23.80 10.27
N ALA A 359 -35.45 22.63 10.31
CA ALA A 359 -34.00 22.52 10.14
C ALA A 359 -33.53 23.04 8.77
N LEU A 360 -34.26 22.70 7.70
CA LEU A 360 -34.00 23.19 6.35
C LEU A 360 -34.09 24.72 6.25
N VAL A 361 -35.12 25.34 6.85
CA VAL A 361 -35.26 26.80 6.91
C VAL A 361 -34.14 27.41 7.76
N SER A 362 -33.85 26.84 8.92
CA SER A 362 -32.80 27.31 9.83
C SER A 362 -31.43 27.28 9.16
N GLY A 363 -31.16 26.31 8.29
CA GLY A 363 -29.93 26.25 7.50
C GLY A 363 -29.81 27.39 6.49
N ARG A 364 -30.92 27.78 5.85
CA ARG A 364 -30.94 28.94 4.94
C ARG A 364 -30.71 30.24 5.69
N ASP A 365 -31.39 30.42 6.82
CA ASP A 365 -31.22 31.59 7.68
C ASP A 365 -29.80 31.65 8.25
N TYR A 366 -29.21 30.49 8.56
CA TYR A 366 -27.82 30.40 9.02
C TYR A 366 -26.87 30.94 7.97
N GLU A 367 -27.04 30.59 6.69
CA GLU A 367 -26.17 31.07 5.63
C GLU A 367 -26.29 32.58 5.42
N VAL A 368 -27.50 33.14 5.55
CA VAL A 368 -27.71 34.60 5.56
C VAL A 368 -27.01 35.26 6.75
N ALA A 369 -27.11 34.68 7.95
CA ALA A 369 -26.42 35.18 9.14
C ALA A 369 -24.89 35.05 9.02
N ALA A 370 -24.40 33.98 8.40
CA ALA A 370 -22.97 33.75 8.13
C ALA A 370 -22.41 34.80 7.16
N ALA A 371 -23.15 35.15 6.11
CA ALA A 371 -22.77 36.22 5.20
C ALA A 371 -22.64 37.57 5.93
N ARG A 372 -23.62 37.92 6.79
CA ARG A 372 -23.59 39.14 7.62
C ARG A 372 -22.44 39.13 8.63
N TYR A 373 -22.16 37.98 9.23
CA TYR A 373 -21.03 37.80 10.13
C TYR A 373 -19.70 38.09 9.41
N ASN A 374 -19.50 37.50 8.22
CA ASN A 374 -18.30 37.70 7.43
C ASN A 374 -18.13 39.17 7.00
N GLU A 375 -19.23 39.85 6.64
CA GLU A 375 -19.19 41.30 6.35
C GLU A 375 -18.79 42.12 7.58
N ALA A 376 -19.36 41.83 8.75
CA ALA A 376 -19.05 42.54 9.99
C ALA A 376 -17.59 42.32 10.43
N VAL A 377 -17.07 41.10 10.29
CA VAL A 377 -15.65 40.78 10.56
C VAL A 377 -14.74 41.52 9.60
N SER A 378 -15.02 41.47 8.30
CA SER A 378 -14.24 42.19 7.27
C SER A 378 -14.18 43.69 7.57
N ARG A 379 -15.32 44.30 7.96
CA ARG A 379 -15.38 45.71 8.37
C ARG A 379 -14.57 45.98 9.64
N ALA A 380 -14.62 45.09 10.62
CA ALA A 380 -13.82 45.22 11.85
C ALA A 380 -12.32 45.15 11.54
N ASP A 381 -11.90 44.23 10.67
CA ASP A 381 -10.51 44.11 10.24
C ASP A 381 -10.05 45.39 9.51
N ASP A 382 -10.84 45.89 8.56
CA ASP A 382 -10.53 47.15 7.85
C ASP A 382 -10.37 48.34 8.82
N LEU A 383 -11.26 48.47 9.80
CA LEU A 383 -11.21 49.52 10.82
C LEU A 383 -10.00 49.36 11.75
N ALA A 384 -9.67 48.12 12.13
CA ALA A 384 -8.49 47.83 12.94
C ALA A 384 -7.18 48.20 12.21
N HIS A 385 -7.08 47.91 10.91
CA HIS A 385 -5.94 48.34 10.08
C HIS A 385 -5.84 49.86 10.01
N ARG A 386 -6.95 50.56 9.75
CA ARG A 386 -6.99 52.04 9.72
C ARG A 386 -6.59 52.66 11.07
N LEU A 387 -7.08 52.09 12.17
CA LEU A 387 -6.74 52.52 13.52
C LEU A 387 -5.24 52.35 13.80
N HIS A 388 -4.67 51.22 13.40
CA HIS A 388 -3.22 50.96 13.53
C HIS A 388 -2.37 51.93 12.71
N ASP A 389 -2.74 52.17 11.46
CA ASP A 389 -2.02 53.11 10.59
C ASP A 389 -2.15 54.56 11.06
N GLY A 390 -3.34 54.94 11.53
CA GLY A 390 -3.58 56.24 12.14
C GLY A 390 -2.74 56.44 13.39
N ARG A 391 -2.63 55.42 14.27
CA ARG A 391 -1.78 55.46 15.47
C ARG A 391 -0.31 55.62 15.10
N LYS A 392 0.18 54.88 14.10
CA LYS A 392 1.55 55.04 13.58
C LYS A 392 1.81 56.45 13.03
N ARG A 393 0.83 57.05 12.34
CA ARG A 393 0.94 58.41 11.82
C ARG A 393 0.95 59.43 12.95
N LEU A 394 0.10 59.27 13.96
CA LEU A 394 0.09 60.10 15.16
C LEU A 394 1.44 60.02 15.88
N ASP A 395 1.95 58.82 16.14
CA ASP A 395 3.26 58.61 16.78
C ASP A 395 4.39 59.29 16.00
N ARG A 396 4.34 59.25 14.67
CA ARG A 396 5.32 59.94 13.82
C ARG A 396 5.19 61.45 13.96
N LEU A 397 3.98 62.00 13.86
CA LEU A 397 3.72 63.42 13.99
C LEU A 397 4.14 63.94 15.37
N GLU A 398 3.86 63.21 16.44
CA GLU A 398 4.26 63.57 17.80
C GLU A 398 5.79 63.57 17.97
N ARG A 399 6.50 62.63 17.35
CA ARG A 399 7.97 62.66 17.29
C ARG A 399 8.51 63.84 16.50
N GLU A 400 7.88 64.18 15.37
CA GLU A 400 8.27 65.35 14.56
C GLU A 400 8.03 66.67 15.31
N ILE A 401 6.88 66.82 15.98
CA ILE A 401 6.57 67.98 16.82
C ILE A 401 7.63 68.12 17.91
N ARG A 402 7.93 67.04 18.65
CA ARG A 402 8.93 67.05 19.72
C ARG A 402 10.33 67.39 19.21
N SER A 403 10.77 66.72 18.14
CA SER A 403 12.08 66.94 17.52
C SER A 403 12.26 68.40 17.09
N GLU A 404 11.26 68.99 16.43
CA GLU A 404 11.31 70.39 15.99
C GLU A 404 11.24 71.37 17.16
N GLN A 405 10.51 71.07 18.24
CA GLN A 405 10.50 71.88 19.46
C GLN A 405 11.85 71.85 20.19
N GLU A 406 12.59 70.74 20.12
CA GLU A 406 13.89 70.56 20.79
C GLU A 406 15.10 71.06 19.97
N ARG A 407 14.90 71.49 18.70
CA ARG A 407 16.00 72.02 17.86
C ARG A 407 16.53 73.34 18.41
N LYS A 408 17.80 73.32 18.85
CA LYS A 408 18.50 74.48 19.44
C LYS A 408 18.59 75.70 18.49
N ASP A 409 18.73 75.46 17.18
CA ASP A 409 18.90 76.50 16.16
C ASP A 409 17.56 76.95 15.53
N ARG A 410 16.43 76.65 16.18
CA ARG A 410 15.11 76.97 15.64
C ARG A 410 14.85 78.48 15.68
N PRO A 411 14.58 79.15 14.54
CA PRO A 411 14.26 80.56 14.54
C PRO A 411 12.90 80.80 15.21
N ASN A 412 12.83 81.66 16.23
CA ASN A 412 11.58 82.04 16.88
C ASN A 412 10.92 83.18 16.08
N ASN A 413 10.10 82.83 15.08
CA ASN A 413 9.41 83.78 14.23
C ASN A 413 7.95 83.36 13.98
N GLU A 414 7.16 84.26 13.39
CA GLU A 414 5.73 84.05 13.14
C GLU A 414 5.46 82.80 12.27
N GLU A 415 6.34 82.49 11.31
CA GLU A 415 6.24 81.32 10.45
C GLU A 415 6.35 80.01 11.24
N THR A 416 7.34 79.90 12.13
CA THR A 416 7.48 78.71 13.01
C THR A 416 6.28 78.53 13.96
N ALA A 417 5.73 79.62 14.50
CA ALA A 417 4.51 79.58 15.31
C ALA A 417 3.28 79.13 14.50
N LYS A 418 3.20 79.51 13.21
CA LYS A 418 2.13 79.07 12.31
C LYS A 418 2.26 77.59 11.95
N GLN A 419 3.49 77.10 11.76
CA GLN A 419 3.78 75.68 11.52
C GLN A 419 3.40 74.82 12.74
N ASP A 420 3.72 75.24 13.96
CA ASP A 420 3.35 74.52 15.18
C ASP A 420 1.83 74.44 15.33
N ARG A 421 1.12 75.58 15.16
CA ARG A 421 -0.35 75.58 15.20
C ARG A 421 -0.98 74.65 14.17
N ARG A 422 -0.35 74.49 13.00
CA ARG A 422 -0.80 73.55 11.96
C ARG A 422 -0.57 72.10 12.38
N ARG A 423 0.59 71.76 12.92
CA ARG A 423 0.90 70.41 13.41
C ARG A 423 0.03 70.03 14.60
N ASP A 424 -0.23 70.95 15.52
CA ASP A 424 -1.14 70.75 16.66
C ASP A 424 -2.60 70.59 16.22
N ARG A 425 -3.00 71.24 15.11
CA ARG A 425 -4.30 71.00 14.49
C ARG A 425 -4.35 69.59 13.89
N GLU A 426 -3.37 69.22 13.07
CA GLU A 426 -3.30 67.88 12.47
C GLU A 426 -3.27 66.78 13.55
N ARG A 427 -2.57 67.00 14.67
CA ARG A 427 -2.56 66.09 15.82
C ARG A 427 -3.95 65.92 16.42
N ARG A 428 -4.69 67.01 16.64
CA ARG A 428 -6.06 66.96 17.16
C ARG A 428 -7.00 66.27 16.17
N ASP A 429 -6.92 66.62 14.89
CA ASP A 429 -7.72 66.01 13.83
C ASP A 429 -7.45 64.50 13.73
N LEU A 430 -6.18 64.06 13.91
CA LEU A 430 -5.82 62.64 13.96
C LEU A 430 -6.35 61.94 15.22
N LEU A 431 -6.30 62.59 16.39
CA LEU A 431 -6.88 62.03 17.62
C LEU A 431 -8.39 61.85 17.50
N ASP A 432 -9.09 62.83 16.95
CA ASP A 432 -10.54 62.76 16.70
C ASP A 432 -10.88 61.64 15.71
N TYR A 433 -10.12 61.55 14.61
CA TYR A 433 -10.25 60.45 13.63
C TYR A 433 -10.01 59.07 14.26
N LEU A 434 -9.01 58.93 15.12
CA LEU A 434 -8.72 57.69 15.82
C LEU A 434 -9.84 57.31 16.79
N SER A 435 -10.37 58.28 17.53
CA SER A 435 -11.50 58.06 18.44
C SER A 435 -12.75 57.60 17.68
N ASP A 436 -13.06 58.23 16.55
CA ASP A 436 -14.20 57.83 15.70
C ASP A 436 -14.01 56.43 15.10
N THR A 437 -12.80 56.14 14.61
CA THR A 437 -12.46 54.82 14.04
C THR A 437 -12.55 53.71 15.10
N ASP A 438 -12.10 53.97 16.32
CA ASP A 438 -12.16 53.04 17.46
C ASP A 438 -13.62 52.76 17.86
N GLN A 439 -14.47 53.79 17.91
CA GLN A 439 -15.91 53.62 18.15
C GLN A 439 -16.58 52.74 17.08
N HIS A 440 -16.29 53.01 15.80
CA HIS A 440 -16.80 52.19 14.69
C HIS A 440 -16.28 50.74 14.75
N LEU A 441 -15.03 50.54 15.14
CA LEU A 441 -14.45 49.20 15.34
C LEU A 441 -15.19 48.43 16.44
N HIS A 442 -15.44 49.08 17.59
CA HIS A 442 -16.22 48.50 18.67
C HIS A 442 -17.64 48.13 18.22
N GLU A 443 -18.29 48.97 17.42
CA GLU A 443 -19.60 48.66 16.86
C GLU A 443 -19.57 47.47 15.91
N ALA A 444 -18.62 47.42 14.98
CA ALA A 444 -18.45 46.30 14.04
C ALA A 444 -18.24 44.97 14.79
N ASN A 445 -17.40 44.97 15.83
CA ASN A 445 -17.21 43.81 16.69
C ASN A 445 -18.50 43.36 17.40
N ARG A 446 -19.32 44.29 17.90
CA ARG A 446 -20.63 43.95 18.50
C ARG A 446 -21.59 43.31 17.49
N TRP A 447 -21.58 43.77 16.24
CA TRP A 447 -22.37 43.17 15.17
C TRP A 447 -21.88 41.77 14.81
N ALA A 448 -20.57 41.55 14.68
CA ALA A 448 -19.99 40.23 14.46
C ALA A 448 -20.40 39.25 15.58
N ASP A 449 -20.31 39.69 16.83
CA ASP A 449 -20.75 38.89 17.99
C ASP A 449 -22.26 38.58 17.98
N ARG A 450 -23.10 39.53 17.55
CA ARG A 450 -24.54 39.31 17.43
C ARG A 450 -24.85 38.25 16.38
N HIS A 451 -24.26 38.34 15.19
CA HIS A 451 -24.49 37.37 14.12
C HIS A 451 -23.92 35.99 14.46
N ARG A 452 -22.80 35.92 15.19
CA ARG A 452 -22.28 34.66 15.73
C ARG A 452 -23.28 33.98 16.67
N ARG A 453 -23.85 34.71 17.63
CA ARG A 453 -24.89 34.17 18.53
C ARG A 453 -26.16 33.77 17.78
N GLU A 454 -26.53 34.50 16.74
CA GLU A 454 -27.66 34.16 15.87
C GLU A 454 -27.43 32.83 15.13
N MET A 455 -26.24 32.63 14.56
CA MET A 455 -25.82 31.36 13.95
C MET A 455 -25.88 30.20 14.94
N GLU A 456 -25.37 30.38 16.16
CA GLU A 456 -25.43 29.36 17.22
C GLU A 456 -26.87 29.04 17.64
N ARG A 457 -27.76 30.03 17.70
CA ARG A 457 -29.19 29.84 17.98
C ARG A 457 -29.83 28.99 16.89
N LEU A 458 -29.68 29.38 15.62
CA LEU A 458 -30.22 28.65 14.47
C LEU A 458 -29.74 27.21 14.42
N ARG A 459 -28.49 26.96 14.83
CA ARG A 459 -27.95 25.60 14.93
C ARG A 459 -28.59 24.79 16.06
N ARG A 460 -28.93 25.39 17.20
CA ARG A 460 -29.61 24.70 18.30
C ARG A 460 -31.08 24.43 18.01
N ASP A 461 -31.73 25.33 17.27
CA ASP A 461 -33.17 25.28 16.97
C ASP A 461 -33.58 24.01 16.22
N ILE A 462 -32.65 23.35 15.50
CA ILE A 462 -32.93 22.10 14.76
C ILE A 462 -33.27 20.92 15.68
N TYR A 463 -32.88 20.98 16.96
CA TYR A 463 -33.14 19.93 17.94
C TYR A 463 -34.35 20.23 18.85
N LEU A 464 -35.05 21.35 18.62
CA LEU A 464 -36.25 21.70 19.37
C LEU A 464 -37.49 21.10 18.67
N ASN A 465 -38.36 20.47 19.47
CA ASN A 465 -39.60 19.82 19.01
C ASN A 465 -40.73 20.82 18.75
#